data_AF-A0A9D3Z6H6-F1
#
_entry.id   AF-A0A9D3Z6H6-F1
#
_cell.length_a   1.000
_cell.length_b   1.000
_cell.length_c   1.000
_cell.angle_alpha   90.00
_cell.angle_beta   90.00
_cell.angle_gamma   90.00
#
_symmetry.space_group_name_H-M   'P 1'
#
loop_
_entity.id
_entity.type
_entity.pdbx_description
1 polymer ?
#
loop_
_entity_poly.entity_id
_entity_poly.type
_entity_poly.pdbx_seq_one_letter_code
_entity_poly.pdbx_strand_id
1 'polypeptide(L)'
;MNFKYREDINREADRETGQQFVRFLQATKGDGATINGITLKPKDVLMWMSGSTEIPAVGFHKQIDIEFGGEERVNTCALCVTLKHLTPAVEDPVLYFTERLINSSTFGDM
;
A
#
# COMPACT_ATOMS: atom_id res chain seq x y z
N MET A 1 -8.29 8.50 -0.44
CA MET A 1 -6.93 8.45 -1.01
C MET A 1 -7.05 7.97 -2.44
N ASN A 2 -6.55 8.74 -3.42
CA ASN A 2 -6.67 8.41 -4.84
C ASN A 2 -5.30 7.91 -5.33
N PHE A 3 -5.28 6.73 -5.96
CA PHE A 3 -4.11 6.14 -6.61
C PHE A 3 -4.47 5.78 -8.05
N LYS A 4 -3.46 5.58 -8.89
CA LYS A 4 -3.64 5.08 -10.25
C LYS A 4 -2.65 3.96 -10.55
N TYR A 5 -3.08 2.98 -11.33
CA TYR A 5 -2.16 2.01 -11.89
C TYR A 5 -1.40 2.67 -13.04
N ARG A 6 -0.07 2.49 -13.08
CA ARG A 6 0.78 3.15 -14.06
C ARG A 6 0.83 2.42 -15.41
N GLU A 7 0.53 1.13 -15.42
CA GLU A 7 0.45 0.28 -16.60
C GLU A 7 -0.95 -0.34 -16.74
N ASP A 8 -1.33 -0.66 -17.97
CA ASP A 8 -2.51 -1.49 -18.22
C ASP A 8 -2.30 -2.86 -17.57
N ILE A 9 -3.12 -3.16 -16.56
CA ILE A 9 -3.05 -4.43 -15.84
C ILE A 9 -3.57 -5.57 -16.72
N ASN A 10 -2.70 -6.07 -17.60
CA ASN A 10 -3.05 -7.08 -18.60
C ASN A 10 -2.86 -8.52 -18.09
N ARG A 11 -2.05 -8.71 -17.05
CA ARG A 11 -1.80 -10.03 -16.44
C ARG A 11 -2.80 -10.31 -15.32
N GLU A 12 -3.29 -11.55 -15.24
CA GLU A 12 -4.23 -11.98 -14.20
C GLU A 12 -3.64 -11.87 -12.79
N ALA A 13 -2.39 -12.29 -12.62
CA ALA A 13 -1.63 -12.14 -11.38
C ALA A 13 -1.60 -10.69 -10.84
N ASP A 14 -1.42 -9.72 -11.73
CA ASP A 14 -1.33 -8.30 -11.39
C ASP A 14 -2.71 -7.76 -10.98
N ARG A 15 -3.77 -8.20 -11.67
CA ARG A 15 -5.15 -7.87 -11.30
C ARG A 15 -5.49 -8.41 -9.93
N GLU A 16 -5.14 -9.66 -9.66
CA GLU A 16 -5.40 -10.31 -8.39
C GLU A 16 -4.61 -9.68 -7.23
N THR A 17 -3.32 -9.40 -7.45
CA THR A 17 -2.48 -8.67 -6.49
C THR A 17 -3.04 -7.26 -6.23
N GLY A 18 -3.41 -6.52 -7.28
CA GLY A 18 -4.00 -5.19 -7.15
C GLY A 18 -5.32 -5.20 -6.37
N GLN A 19 -6.19 -6.19 -6.62
CA GLN A 19 -7.42 -6.35 -5.85
C GLN A 19 -7.15 -6.65 -4.37
N GLN A 20 -6.17 -7.51 -4.07
CA GLN A 20 -5.74 -7.80 -2.70
C GLN A 20 -5.19 -6.56 -2.00
N PHE A 21 -4.39 -5.77 -2.69
CA PHE A 21 -3.89 -4.50 -2.17
C PHE A 21 -5.01 -3.51 -1.86
N VAL A 22 -6.01 -3.41 -2.74
CA VAL A 22 -7.20 -2.59 -2.48
C VAL A 22 -7.96 -3.07 -1.24
N ARG A 23 -8.07 -4.38 -1.01
CA ARG A 23 -8.71 -4.91 0.22
C ARG A 23 -7.97 -4.45 1.47
N PHE A 24 -6.64 -4.52 1.47
CA PHE A 24 -5.82 -3.95 2.55
C PHE A 24 -6.10 -2.46 2.76
N LEU A 25 -6.04 -1.65 1.70
CA LEU A 25 -6.31 -0.22 1.80
C LEU A 25 -7.70 0.11 2.34
N GLN A 26 -8.71 -0.72 2.04
CA GLN A 26 -10.08 -0.55 2.53
C GLN A 26 -10.19 -0.93 4.01
N ALA A 27 -9.51 -2.00 4.43
CA ALA A 27 -9.49 -2.44 5.82
C ALA A 27 -8.88 -1.37 6.75
N THR A 28 -7.96 -0.56 6.26
CA THR A 28 -7.28 0.50 7.04
C THR A 28 -7.92 1.90 6.89
N LYS A 29 -9.14 2.01 6.35
CA LYS A 29 -9.86 3.30 6.26
C LYS A 29 -10.55 3.67 7.59
N GLY A 30 -10.91 4.94 7.73
CA GLY A 30 -11.66 5.43 8.89
C GLY A 30 -10.77 5.60 10.11
N ASP A 31 -11.18 5.04 11.25
CA ASP A 31 -10.52 5.26 12.54
C ASP A 31 -9.32 4.33 12.80
N GLY A 32 -9.04 3.41 11.87
CA GLY A 32 -8.00 2.39 11.96
C GLY A 32 -8.55 0.98 12.21
N ALA A 33 -7.73 -0.03 12.00
CA ALA A 33 -8.07 -1.42 12.18
C ALA A 33 -7.00 -2.17 12.98
N THR A 34 -7.44 -3.08 13.85
CA THR A 34 -6.55 -4.00 14.54
C THR A 34 -6.44 -5.29 13.76
N ILE A 35 -5.25 -5.57 13.23
CA ILE A 35 -4.96 -6.74 12.39
C ILE A 35 -3.87 -7.54 13.11
N ASN A 36 -4.19 -8.76 13.54
CA ASN A 36 -3.29 -9.63 14.31
C ASN A 36 -2.61 -8.92 15.52
N GLY A 37 -3.39 -8.13 16.27
CA GLY A 37 -2.89 -7.38 17.43
C GLY A 37 -2.18 -6.06 17.10
N ILE A 38 -1.92 -5.77 15.82
CA ILE A 38 -1.32 -4.51 15.38
C ILE A 38 -2.43 -3.53 15.01
N THR A 39 -2.42 -2.35 15.64
CA THR A 39 -3.37 -1.28 15.28
C THR A 39 -2.76 -0.43 14.17
N LEU A 40 -3.31 -0.53 12.96
CA LEU A 40 -2.96 0.35 11.85
C LEU A 40 -3.98 1.48 11.72
N LYS A 41 -3.49 2.72 11.68
CA LYS A 41 -4.27 3.91 11.37
C LYS A 41 -4.05 4.31 9.90
N PRO A 42 -4.98 5.04 9.28
CA PRO A 42 -4.81 5.51 7.90
C PRO A 42 -3.52 6.31 7.68
N LYS A 43 -3.07 7.06 8.70
CA LYS A 43 -1.83 7.84 8.65
C LYS A 43 -0.58 6.95 8.55
N ASP A 44 -0.61 5.74 9.07
CA ASP A 44 0.53 4.82 9.06
C ASP A 44 0.70 4.24 7.65
N VAL A 45 -0.42 3.92 7.00
CA VAL A 45 -0.46 3.51 5.59
C VAL A 45 -0.05 4.66 4.67
N LEU A 46 -0.48 5.89 4.98
CA LEU A 46 -0.06 7.08 4.24
C LEU A 46 1.44 7.34 4.40
N MET A 47 1.98 7.22 5.62
CA MET A 47 3.42 7.36 5.89
C MET A 47 4.21 6.33 5.10
N TRP A 48 3.76 5.07 5.10
CA TRP A 48 4.40 4.02 4.34
C TRP A 48 4.47 4.35 2.85
N MET A 49 3.36 4.78 2.23
CA MET A 49 3.30 5.03 0.78
C MET A 49 3.89 6.36 0.33
N SER A 50 3.86 7.39 1.18
CA SER A 50 4.18 8.78 0.79
C SER A 50 5.29 9.43 1.60
N GLY A 51 5.74 8.81 2.69
CA GLY A 51 6.70 9.40 3.62
C GLY A 51 6.12 10.55 4.45
N SER A 52 4.80 10.67 4.50
CA SER A 52 4.08 11.69 5.27
C SER A 52 2.89 11.09 5.99
N THR A 53 2.62 11.54 7.21
CA THR A 53 1.38 11.23 7.95
C THR A 53 0.21 12.12 7.54
N GLU A 54 0.47 13.17 6.75
CA GLU A 54 -0.50 14.19 6.37
C GLU A 54 -0.55 14.36 4.85
N ILE A 55 -1.74 14.66 4.34
CA ILE A 55 -1.92 15.09 2.95
C ILE A 55 -1.81 16.62 2.94
N PRO A 56 -0.96 17.23 2.10
CA PRO A 56 -0.88 18.69 2.00
C PRO A 56 -2.24 19.32 1.69
N ALA A 57 -2.47 20.55 2.11
CA ALA A 57 -3.76 21.25 1.89
C ALA A 57 -4.16 21.34 0.41
N VAL A 58 -3.18 21.41 -0.49
CA VAL A 58 -3.39 21.41 -1.96
C VAL A 58 -3.38 20.00 -2.58
N GLY A 59 -3.30 18.97 -1.76
CA GLY A 59 -3.05 17.59 -2.17
C GLY A 59 -1.58 17.33 -2.51
N PHE A 60 -1.27 16.08 -2.84
CA PHE A 60 0.02 15.73 -3.41
C PHE A 60 0.17 16.29 -4.83
N HIS A 61 1.42 16.57 -5.24
CA HIS A 61 1.72 17.07 -6.59
C HIS A 61 1.33 16.09 -7.71
N LYS A 62 1.07 14.83 -7.37
CA LYS A 62 0.43 13.81 -8.22
C LYS A 62 -0.27 12.75 -7.37
N GLN A 63 -1.03 11.86 -8.01
CA GLN A 63 -1.57 10.65 -7.36
C GLN A 63 -0.46 9.65 -7.03
N ILE A 64 -0.72 8.76 -6.07
CA ILE A 64 0.18 7.63 -5.79
C ILE A 64 0.08 6.65 -6.96
N ASP A 65 1.21 6.36 -7.59
CA ASP A 65 1.33 5.39 -8.67
C ASP A 65 1.45 3.98 -8.09
N ILE A 66 0.73 3.02 -8.66
CA ILE A 66 0.87 1.60 -8.37
C ILE A 66 1.44 0.90 -9.59
N GLU A 67 2.55 0.19 -9.39
CA GLU A 67 3.28 -0.59 -10.39
C GLU A 67 3.38 -2.06 -9.93
N PHE A 68 3.72 -2.96 -10.84
CA PHE A 68 3.95 -4.37 -10.51
C PHE A 68 5.37 -4.78 -10.91
N GLY A 69 6.03 -5.58 -10.07
CA GLY A 69 7.41 -6.01 -10.32
C GLY A 69 7.80 -7.29 -9.58
N GLY A 70 9.07 -7.69 -9.74
CA GLY A 70 9.61 -8.89 -9.08
C GLY A 70 9.82 -8.75 -7.57
N GLU A 71 9.94 -7.51 -7.09
CA GLU A 71 10.11 -7.17 -5.67
C GLU A 71 9.17 -6.02 -5.30
N GLU A 72 8.70 -6.05 -4.06
CA GLU A 72 7.88 -4.96 -3.54
C GLU A 72 8.75 -3.85 -2.97
N ARG A 73 8.47 -2.62 -3.40
CA ARG A 73 9.25 -1.43 -3.07
C ARG A 73 8.32 -0.22 -2.95
N VAL A 74 8.69 0.72 -2.08
CA VAL A 74 8.02 2.01 -1.99
C VAL A 74 9.02 3.12 -2.24
N ASN A 75 8.69 4.01 -3.17
CA ASN A 75 9.44 5.22 -3.44
C ASN A 75 8.56 6.42 -3.07
N THR A 76 8.75 6.92 -1.85
CA THR A 76 7.97 8.03 -1.28
C THR A 76 8.19 9.34 -2.04
N CYS A 77 9.42 9.63 -2.47
CA CYS A 77 9.73 10.82 -3.29
C CYS A 77 9.01 10.80 -4.63
N ALA A 78 8.91 9.61 -5.24
CA ALA A 78 8.20 9.42 -6.50
C ALA A 78 6.71 9.11 -6.29
N LEU A 79 6.18 9.11 -5.06
CA LEU A 79 4.81 8.67 -4.72
C LEU A 79 4.43 7.40 -5.49
N CYS A 80 5.26 6.37 -5.41
CA CYS A 80 5.08 5.13 -6.17
C CYS A 80 5.24 3.91 -5.27
N VAL A 81 4.32 2.96 -5.39
CA VAL A 81 4.37 1.65 -4.76
C VAL A 81 4.48 0.59 -5.86
N THR A 82 5.57 -0.15 -5.86
CA THR A 82 5.74 -1.35 -6.70
C THR A 82 5.29 -2.55 -5.88
N LEU A 83 4.25 -3.25 -6.32
CA LEU A 83 3.75 -4.48 -5.71
C LEU A 83 4.41 -5.71 -6.34
N LYS A 84 4.76 -6.70 -5.51
CA LYS A 84 5.23 -7.99 -6.01
C LYS A 84 4.05 -8.78 -6.59
N HIS A 85 4.25 -9.44 -7.74
CA HIS A 85 3.26 -10.38 -8.28
C HIS A 85 2.99 -11.54 -7.29
N LEU A 86 1.73 -11.72 -6.89
CA LEU A 86 1.28 -12.82 -6.03
C LEU A 86 0.57 -13.89 -6.86
N THR A 87 1.25 -15.01 -7.10
CA THR A 87 0.67 -16.21 -7.72
C THR A 87 1.20 -17.47 -7.01
N PRO A 88 0.35 -18.24 -6.32
CA PRO A 88 -1.07 -17.96 -6.09
C PRO A 88 -1.29 -16.71 -5.22
N ALA A 89 -2.52 -16.21 -5.18
CA ALA A 89 -2.97 -15.24 -4.18
C ALA A 89 -2.60 -15.68 -2.76
N VAL A 90 -2.34 -14.71 -1.88
CA VAL A 90 -2.20 -15.02 -0.45
C VAL A 90 -3.58 -15.17 0.19
N GLU A 91 -3.65 -16.04 1.20
CA GLU A 91 -4.89 -16.36 1.91
C GLU A 91 -5.46 -15.14 2.66
N ASP A 92 -4.60 -14.43 3.40
CA ASP A 92 -4.96 -13.19 4.10
C ASP A 92 -4.16 -12.00 3.54
N PRO A 93 -4.70 -11.28 2.53
CA PRO A 93 -4.02 -10.13 1.95
C PRO A 93 -3.91 -8.95 2.92
N VAL A 94 -4.82 -8.83 3.89
CA VAL A 94 -4.80 -7.72 4.84
C VAL A 94 -3.64 -7.90 5.81
N LEU A 95 -3.48 -9.12 6.34
CA LEU A 95 -2.33 -9.48 7.17
C LEU A 95 -1.03 -9.36 6.40
N TYR A 96 -0.98 -9.88 5.16
CA TYR A 96 0.20 -9.81 4.31
C TYR A 96 0.73 -8.38 4.15
N PHE A 97 -0.10 -7.43 3.71
CA PHE A 97 0.35 -6.05 3.53
C PHE A 97 0.60 -5.32 4.86
N THR A 98 -0.07 -5.72 5.94
CA THR A 98 0.24 -5.24 7.29
C THR A 98 1.67 -5.61 7.69
N GLU A 99 2.08 -6.86 7.45
CA GLU A 99 3.44 -7.32 7.74
C GLU A 99 4.49 -6.59 6.89
N ARG A 100 4.18 -6.28 5.62
CA ARG A 100 5.09 -5.49 4.76
C ARG A 100 5.25 -4.06 5.26
N LEU A 101 4.17 -3.45 5.73
CA LEU A 101 4.19 -2.12 6.32
C LEU A 101 5.01 -2.09 7.61
N ILE A 102 4.76 -2.98 8.58
CA ILE A 102 5.46 -2.94 9.88
C ILE A 102 6.96 -3.27 9.77
N ASN A 103 7.34 -4.08 8.79
CA ASN A 103 8.74 -4.42 8.51
C ASN A 103 9.43 -3.40 7.60
N SER A 104 8.72 -2.35 7.18
CA SER A 104 9.33 -1.26 6.43
C SER A 104 10.10 -0.32 7.35
N SER A 105 11.17 0.29 6.83
CA SER A 105 11.95 1.28 7.57
C SER A 105 11.13 2.49 8.01
N THR A 106 10.05 2.82 7.28
CA THR A 106 9.17 3.94 7.60
C THR A 106 8.26 3.68 8.80
N PHE A 107 8.09 2.44 9.27
CA PHE A 107 7.30 2.12 10.46
C PHE A 107 8.14 2.04 11.74
N GLY A 108 9.40 1.60 11.66
CA GLY A 108 10.29 1.44 12.83
C GLY A 108 10.79 2.74 13.46
N ASP A 109 10.72 3.85 12.73
CA ASP A 109 11.16 5.18 13.17
C ASP A 109 9.99 6.06 13.71
N MET A 110 8.77 5.52 13.83
CA MET A 110 7.55 6.21 14.31
C MET A 110 7.32 6.12 15.82
#